data_AF-A0A016WJ07-F1
#
_entry.id   AF-A0A016WJ07-F1
#
_cell.length_a   1.000
_cell.length_b   1.000
_cell.length_c   1.000
_cell.angle_alpha   90.00
_cell.angle_beta   90.00
_cell.angle_gamma   90.00
#
_symmetry.space_group_name_H-M   'P 1'
#
loop_
_entity.id
_entity.type
_entity.pdbx_description
1 polymer ?
#
loop_
_entity_poly.entity_id
_entity_poly.type
_entity_poly.pdbx_seq_one_letter_code
_entity_poly.pdbx_strand_id
1 'polypeptide(L)'
;MSALLSFGDCSSPNLIVLFTNKELCDQLFLAALEWGIARDRRTHYIRRSRFDKLPTVPTEYFTDPARLKTITFHYMLDCPLEKAAELSADFSTRDMESLIIVETDEGSYLGEHAVANTLALLSSFSCNKRRSIVCFPYDENLIMVVSLFTKHIYVHNDDDTLTSLYDFAVQIH
;
A
#
# COMPACT_ATOMS: atom_id res chain seq x y z
N MET A 1 8.62 -11.96 -0.11
CA MET A 1 9.69 -10.95 -0.35
C MET A 1 9.81 -10.50 -1.83
N SER A 2 9.99 -11.38 -2.83
CA SER A 2 10.13 -10.94 -4.24
C SER A 2 8.84 -10.40 -4.88
N ALA A 3 7.66 -10.80 -4.40
CA ALA A 3 6.39 -10.38 -4.98
C ALA A 3 6.15 -8.85 -4.90
N LEU A 4 6.40 -8.23 -3.73
CA LEU A 4 6.25 -6.77 -3.53
C LEU A 4 7.20 -5.93 -4.41
N LEU A 5 8.42 -6.43 -4.61
CA LEU A 5 9.47 -5.79 -5.42
C LEU A 5 9.28 -6.06 -6.93
N SER A 6 8.67 -7.20 -7.30
CA SER A 6 8.32 -7.55 -8.69
C SER A 6 7.18 -6.72 -9.28
N PHE A 7 6.54 -5.87 -8.47
CA PHE A 7 5.44 -5.00 -8.90
C PHE A 7 5.91 -3.73 -9.65
N GLY A 8 7.22 -3.52 -9.79
CA GLY A 8 7.82 -2.40 -10.51
C GLY A 8 7.72 -2.48 -12.04
N ASP A 9 7.40 -3.65 -12.61
CA ASP A 9 7.28 -3.84 -14.06
C ASP A 9 5.85 -3.60 -14.57
N CYS A 10 5.75 -2.99 -15.76
CA CYS A 10 4.61 -2.28 -16.34
C CYS A 10 3.27 -3.06 -16.55
N SER A 11 3.13 -4.27 -16.03
CA SER A 11 1.92 -5.11 -16.06
C SER A 11 1.35 -5.46 -14.67
N SER A 12 2.03 -4.99 -13.61
CA SER A 12 1.67 -5.17 -12.21
C SER A 12 0.35 -4.48 -11.81
N PRO A 13 -0.39 -5.02 -10.83
CA PRO A 13 -1.70 -4.51 -10.44
C PRO A 13 -1.76 -3.05 -10.02
N ASN A 14 -2.87 -2.44 -10.41
CA ASN A 14 -3.26 -1.07 -10.11
C ASN A 14 -3.50 -0.83 -8.60
N LEU A 15 -4.32 -1.69 -7.96
CA LEU A 15 -4.62 -1.65 -6.52
C LEU A 15 -4.24 -3.00 -5.90
N ILE A 16 -3.33 -2.98 -4.95
CA ILE A 16 -2.90 -4.14 -4.17
C ILE A 16 -3.43 -3.99 -2.75
N VAL A 17 -3.97 -5.08 -2.20
CA VAL A 17 -4.34 -5.14 -0.79
C VAL A 17 -3.58 -6.28 -0.10
N LEU A 18 -2.99 -5.95 1.05
CA LEU A 18 -2.21 -6.86 1.88
C LEU A 18 -2.92 -7.01 3.22
N PHE A 19 -3.10 -8.25 3.66
CA PHE A 19 -3.53 -8.58 5.02
C PHE A 19 -2.35 -9.14 5.80
N THR A 20 -2.10 -8.62 6.99
CA THR A 20 -0.96 -9.03 7.82
C THR A 20 -1.27 -8.91 9.31
N ASN A 21 -0.72 -9.81 10.11
CA ASN A 21 -0.69 -9.70 11.59
C ASN A 21 0.66 -9.16 12.10
N LYS A 22 1.59 -8.84 11.18
CA LYS A 22 2.93 -8.34 11.47
C LYS A 22 3.09 -6.92 10.94
N GLU A 23 3.91 -6.12 11.63
CA GLU A 23 4.33 -4.80 11.17
C GLU A 23 5.18 -4.95 9.89
N LEU A 24 4.69 -4.44 8.75
CA LEU A 24 5.36 -4.52 7.43
C LEU A 24 6.07 -3.22 7.04
N CYS A 25 6.24 -2.29 7.99
CA CYS A 25 6.71 -0.94 7.73
C CYS A 25 7.98 -0.90 6.85
N ASP A 26 8.99 -1.69 7.20
CA ASP A 26 10.26 -1.74 6.47
C ASP A 26 10.07 -2.22 5.03
N GLN A 27 9.22 -3.23 4.81
CA GLN A 27 8.97 -3.80 3.48
C GLN A 27 8.20 -2.84 2.58
N LEU A 28 7.17 -2.19 3.13
CA LEU A 28 6.38 -1.18 2.44
C LEU A 28 7.25 0.05 2.12
N PHE A 29 8.17 0.40 3.01
CA PHE A 29 9.09 1.50 2.77
C PHE A 29 10.11 1.16 1.67
N LEU A 30 10.62 -0.07 1.63
CA LEU A 30 11.45 -0.54 0.53
C LEU A 30 10.69 -0.49 -0.81
N ALA A 31 9.42 -0.90 -0.84
CA ALA A 31 8.58 -0.77 -2.03
C ALA A 31 8.40 0.71 -2.45
N ALA A 32 8.22 1.62 -1.50
CA ALA A 32 8.16 3.06 -1.78
C ALA A 32 9.46 3.60 -2.40
N LEU A 33 10.60 3.14 -1.87
CA LEU A 33 11.94 3.53 -2.32
C LEU A 33 12.29 2.98 -3.69
N GLU A 34 11.84 1.78 -4.03
CA GLU A 34 12.02 1.19 -5.35
C GLU A 34 11.14 1.86 -6.40
N TRP A 35 9.88 2.16 -6.05
CA TRP A 35 8.99 2.92 -6.90
C TRP A 35 9.59 4.28 -7.27
N GLY A 36 10.18 4.98 -6.29
CA GLY A 36 10.78 6.30 -6.48
C GLY A 36 12.09 6.34 -7.27
N ILE A 37 12.69 5.20 -7.66
CA ILE A 37 13.99 5.18 -8.37
C ILE A 37 13.89 5.84 -9.75
N ALA A 38 12.72 5.78 -10.40
CA ALA A 38 12.54 6.46 -11.69
C ALA A 38 12.20 7.94 -11.49
N ARG A 39 12.85 8.82 -12.28
CA ARG A 39 12.61 10.27 -12.27
C ARG A 39 11.12 10.55 -12.53
N ASP A 40 10.56 11.50 -11.76
CA ASP A 40 9.16 11.98 -11.75
C ASP A 40 8.10 11.09 -11.08
N ARG A 41 8.49 9.99 -10.45
CA ARG A 41 7.56 9.17 -9.64
C ARG A 41 7.43 9.70 -8.22
N ARG A 42 6.21 9.98 -7.78
CA ARG A 42 5.92 10.40 -6.40
C ARG A 42 5.33 9.26 -5.59
N THR A 43 5.69 9.19 -4.32
CA THR A 43 5.10 8.25 -3.36
C THR A 43 4.51 9.01 -2.18
N HIS A 44 3.26 8.70 -1.84
CA HIS A 44 2.60 9.16 -0.62
C HIS A 44 2.54 7.97 0.33
N TYR A 45 3.30 8.03 1.42
CA TYR A 45 3.32 6.99 2.44
C TYR A 45 2.48 7.43 3.63
N ILE A 46 1.33 6.79 3.82
CA ILE A 46 0.35 7.12 4.85
C ILE A 46 0.41 6.05 5.92
N ARG A 47 0.62 6.45 7.18
CA ARG A 47 0.73 5.51 8.30
C ARG A 47 0.00 6.03 9.51
N ARG A 48 -0.64 5.13 10.26
CA ARG A 48 -1.07 5.42 11.62
C ARG A 48 0.15 5.43 12.56
N SER A 49 0.57 6.61 13.04
CA SER A 49 1.67 6.70 14.01
C SER A 49 1.79 8.12 14.57
N ARG A 50 2.27 8.24 15.81
CA ARG A 50 3.13 9.37 16.22
C ARG A 50 4.56 8.94 15.91
N PHE A 51 5.49 9.86 15.59
CA PHE A 51 6.87 9.58 15.12
C PHE A 51 7.75 8.71 16.08
N ASP A 52 7.30 7.52 16.47
CA ASP A 52 7.84 6.76 17.59
C ASP A 52 8.77 5.64 17.11
N LYS A 53 8.67 5.26 15.81
CA LYS A 53 9.59 4.34 15.15
C LYS A 53 9.92 4.81 13.73
N LEU A 54 11.20 5.03 13.48
CA LEU A 54 11.75 5.20 12.14
C LEU A 54 11.95 3.80 11.51
N PRO A 55 11.69 3.62 10.20
CA PRO A 55 11.99 2.37 9.50
C PRO A 55 13.46 1.95 9.66
N THR A 56 13.71 0.67 9.94
CA THR A 56 15.05 0.09 10.16
C THR A 56 15.68 -0.36 8.85
N VAL A 57 15.81 0.57 7.91
CA VAL A 57 16.12 0.27 6.52
C VAL A 57 17.65 0.19 6.31
N PRO A 58 18.17 -0.71 5.45
CA PRO A 58 19.60 -0.82 5.20
C PRO A 58 20.21 0.51 4.72
N THR A 59 21.43 0.82 5.21
CA THR A 59 22.14 2.08 4.95
C THR A 59 22.39 2.35 3.47
N GLU A 60 22.45 1.30 2.65
CA GLU A 60 22.58 1.40 1.18
C GLU A 60 21.45 2.19 0.52
N TYR A 61 20.24 2.19 1.06
CA TYR A 61 19.12 2.99 0.54
C TYR A 61 19.23 4.48 0.87
N PHE A 62 20.07 4.83 1.86
CA PHE A 62 20.35 6.22 2.23
C PHE A 62 21.55 6.82 1.48
N THR A 63 22.20 6.04 0.61
CA THR A 63 23.36 6.50 -0.18
C THR A 63 22.99 7.52 -1.25
N ASP A 64 21.72 7.56 -1.69
CA ASP A 64 21.18 8.57 -2.59
C ASP A 64 20.01 9.32 -1.94
N PRO A 65 20.26 10.49 -1.31
CA PRO A 65 19.24 11.31 -0.70
C PRO A 65 18.16 11.81 -1.66
N ALA A 66 18.39 11.80 -2.98
CA ALA A 66 17.38 12.20 -3.96
C ALA A 66 16.20 11.23 -3.98
N ARG A 67 16.44 9.94 -3.69
CA ARG A 67 15.40 8.91 -3.59
C ARG A 67 14.43 9.14 -2.44
N LEU A 68 14.91 9.73 -1.34
CA LEU A 68 14.04 10.07 -0.22
C LEU A 68 13.13 11.26 -0.52
N LYS A 69 13.54 12.16 -1.43
CA LYS A 69 12.75 13.33 -1.83
C LYS A 69 11.51 12.96 -2.65
N THR A 70 11.43 11.73 -3.17
CA THR A 70 10.26 11.26 -3.92
C THR A 70 9.14 10.77 -3.00
N ILE A 71 9.41 10.60 -1.70
CA ILE A 71 8.47 10.08 -0.71
C ILE A 71 7.97 11.21 0.18
N THR A 72 6.65 11.40 0.22
CA THR A 72 5.97 12.28 1.18
C THR A 72 5.28 11.44 2.24
N PHE A 73 5.66 11.63 3.49
CA PHE A 73 5.07 10.90 4.63
C PHE A 73 3.87 11.65 5.22
N HIS A 74 2.80 10.91 5.49
CA HIS A 74 1.57 11.38 6.13
C HIS A 74 1.33 10.54 7.39
N TYR A 75 1.52 11.14 8.56
CA TYR A 75 1.30 10.48 9.85
C TYR A 75 -0.08 10.85 10.39
N MET A 76 -0.95 9.86 10.50
CA MET A 76 -2.33 10.02 10.96
C MET A 76 -2.51 9.35 12.33
N LEU A 77 -3.40 9.88 13.18
CA LEU A 77 -3.62 9.30 14.51
C LEU A 77 -4.53 8.08 14.48
N ASP A 78 -5.62 8.13 13.71
CA ASP A 78 -6.68 7.12 13.66
C ASP A 78 -7.33 6.99 12.27
N CYS A 79 -7.05 7.95 11.37
CA CYS A 79 -7.72 8.14 10.09
C CYS A 79 -6.79 8.03 8.85
N PRO A 80 -5.97 6.98 8.69
CA PRO A 80 -5.12 6.82 7.51
C PRO A 80 -5.93 6.61 6.21
N LEU A 81 -7.12 6.03 6.29
CA LEU A 81 -7.98 5.78 5.13
C LEU A 81 -8.59 7.08 4.59
N GLU A 82 -9.03 8.00 5.45
CA GLU A 82 -9.53 9.31 5.03
C GLU A 82 -8.46 10.11 4.32
N LYS A 83 -7.20 10.05 4.78
CA LYS A 83 -6.09 10.71 4.09
C LYS A 83 -5.82 10.10 2.72
N ALA A 84 -5.93 8.78 2.60
CA ALA A 84 -5.80 8.10 1.32
C ALA A 84 -6.91 8.51 0.35
N ALA A 85 -8.15 8.60 0.83
CA ALA A 85 -9.29 9.07 0.06
C ALA A 85 -9.08 10.53 -0.43
N GLU A 86 -8.63 11.42 0.45
CA GLU A 86 -8.29 12.82 0.10
C GLU A 86 -7.26 12.87 -1.03
N LEU A 87 -6.13 12.17 -0.89
CA LEU A 87 -5.05 12.16 -1.88
C LEU A 87 -5.47 11.50 -3.20
N SER A 88 -6.33 10.49 -3.16
CA SER A 88 -6.83 9.81 -4.37
C SER A 88 -7.71 10.72 -5.23
N ALA A 89 -8.35 11.71 -4.62
CA ALA A 89 -9.17 12.72 -5.29
C ALA A 89 -8.40 13.99 -5.66
N ASP A 90 -7.24 14.23 -5.04
CA ASP A 90 -6.41 15.41 -5.26
C ASP A 90 -5.86 15.47 -6.70
N PHE A 91 -6.07 16.62 -7.35
CA PHE A 91 -5.67 16.84 -8.75
C PHE A 91 -4.15 16.76 -8.93
N SER A 92 -3.37 17.32 -8.00
CA SER A 92 -1.91 17.34 -8.10
C SER A 92 -1.30 15.95 -7.99
N THR A 93 -1.93 15.08 -7.19
CA THR A 93 -1.55 13.66 -7.03
C THR A 93 -1.97 12.85 -8.26
N ARG A 94 -3.13 13.17 -8.86
CA ARG A 94 -3.68 12.48 -10.04
C ARG A 94 -2.96 12.82 -11.34
N ASP A 95 -2.40 14.01 -11.49
CA ASP A 95 -1.73 14.43 -12.73
C ASP A 95 -0.33 13.84 -12.93
N MET A 96 0.21 13.19 -11.89
CA MET A 96 1.56 12.64 -11.89
C MET A 96 1.56 11.11 -11.81
N GLU A 97 2.72 10.52 -12.11
CA GLU A 97 3.00 9.12 -11.83
C GLU A 97 3.18 8.95 -10.33
N SER A 98 2.15 8.41 -9.66
CA SER A 98 2.00 8.48 -8.21
C SER A 98 1.68 7.10 -7.62
N LEU A 99 2.30 6.81 -6.48
CA LEU A 99 2.02 5.65 -5.63
C LEU A 99 1.44 6.13 -4.30
N ILE A 100 0.30 5.58 -3.90
CA ILE A 100 -0.24 5.76 -2.54
C ILE A 100 -0.02 4.45 -1.77
N ILE A 101 0.73 4.50 -0.68
CA ILE A 101 0.86 3.38 0.27
C ILE A 101 0.11 3.76 1.54
N VAL A 102 -0.78 2.88 1.99
CA VAL A 102 -1.56 3.05 3.22
C VAL A 102 -1.24 1.91 4.16
N GLU A 103 -0.62 2.21 5.29
CA GLU A 103 -0.36 1.27 6.38
C GLU A 103 -1.36 1.52 7.51
N THR A 104 -2.17 0.50 7.80
CA THR A 104 -3.14 0.50 8.91
C THR A 104 -2.78 -0.58 9.92
N ASP A 105 -3.19 -0.38 11.18
CA ASP A 105 -3.01 -1.35 12.26
C ASP A 105 -4.34 -1.58 13.00
N GLU A 106 -4.31 -2.40 14.06
CA GLU A 106 -5.49 -2.80 14.83
C GLU A 106 -6.28 -1.64 15.47
N GLY A 107 -5.70 -0.45 15.63
CA GLY A 107 -6.44 0.69 16.16
C GLY A 107 -6.71 1.79 15.14
N SER A 108 -6.43 1.56 13.86
CA SER A 108 -7.01 2.37 12.79
C SER A 108 -8.53 2.20 12.78
N TYR A 109 -9.26 3.25 12.41
CA TYR A 109 -10.69 3.11 12.17
C TYR A 109 -10.95 2.37 10.85
N LEU A 110 -11.46 1.13 10.94
CA LEU A 110 -11.71 0.23 9.80
C LEU A 110 -13.19 -0.09 9.61
N GLY A 111 -14.08 0.91 9.77
CA GLY A 111 -15.50 0.72 9.49
C GLY A 111 -15.73 0.31 8.02
N GLU A 112 -16.57 -0.70 7.77
CA GLU A 112 -16.79 -1.28 6.43
C GLU A 112 -17.08 -0.22 5.35
N HIS A 113 -17.91 0.76 5.67
CA HIS A 113 -18.22 1.87 4.74
C HIS A 113 -17.01 2.75 4.44
N ALA A 114 -16.16 3.03 5.44
CA ALA A 114 -14.95 3.81 5.26
C ALA A 114 -13.94 3.06 4.40
N VAL A 115 -13.76 1.76 4.67
CA VAL A 115 -12.92 0.87 3.87
C VAL A 115 -13.43 0.79 2.42
N ALA A 116 -14.71 0.47 2.22
CA ALA A 116 -15.29 0.34 0.89
C ALA A 116 -15.19 1.63 0.07
N ASN A 117 -15.53 2.78 0.65
CA ASN A 117 -15.44 4.06 -0.04
C ASN A 117 -13.99 4.41 -0.40
N THR A 118 -13.06 4.18 0.52
CA THR A 118 -11.63 4.46 0.29
C THR A 118 -11.08 3.53 -0.79
N LEU A 119 -11.40 2.24 -0.76
CA LEU A 119 -10.98 1.28 -1.79
C LEU A 119 -11.59 1.60 -3.16
N ALA A 120 -12.84 2.06 -3.22
CA ALA A 120 -13.44 2.52 -4.48
C ALA A 120 -12.66 3.69 -5.08
N LEU A 121 -12.30 4.68 -4.27
CA LEU A 121 -11.53 5.84 -4.70
C LEU A 121 -10.10 5.46 -5.10
N LEU A 122 -9.43 4.61 -4.31
CA LEU A 122 -8.09 4.12 -4.63
C LEU A 122 -8.09 3.26 -5.88
N SER A 123 -9.12 2.42 -6.10
CA SER A 123 -9.27 1.65 -7.34
C SER A 123 -9.44 2.58 -8.55
N SER A 124 -10.25 3.64 -8.42
CA SER A 124 -10.42 4.67 -9.47
C SER A 124 -9.13 5.46 -9.73
N PHE A 125 -8.40 5.81 -8.68
CA PHE A 125 -7.10 6.48 -8.77
C PHE A 125 -6.07 5.61 -9.46
N SER A 126 -6.02 4.33 -9.08
CA SER A 126 -5.10 3.31 -9.57
C SER A 126 -5.40 2.93 -11.01
N CYS A 127 -5.02 3.77 -11.95
CA CYS A 127 -5.06 3.49 -13.36
C CYS A 127 -3.92 4.20 -14.08
N ASN A 128 -3.56 3.67 -15.26
CA ASN A 128 -2.42 4.13 -16.06
C ASN A 128 -1.10 4.02 -15.28
N LYS A 129 -0.54 5.17 -14.89
CA LYS A 129 0.74 5.29 -14.18
C LYS A 129 0.57 5.43 -12.66
N ARG A 130 -0.64 5.25 -12.15
CA ARG A 130 -0.95 5.41 -10.72
C ARG A 130 -1.21 4.07 -10.08
N ARG A 131 -0.73 3.91 -8.86
CA ARG A 131 -0.75 2.66 -8.10
C ARG A 131 -1.16 2.93 -6.65
N SER A 132 -1.79 1.94 -6.04
CA SER A 132 -2.13 1.99 -4.61
C SER A 132 -1.81 0.66 -3.95
N ILE A 133 -1.23 0.73 -2.76
CA ILE A 133 -0.99 -0.42 -1.88
C ILE A 133 -1.69 -0.10 -0.56
N VAL A 134 -2.58 -0.97 -0.11
CA VAL A 134 -3.25 -0.84 1.18
C VAL A 134 -2.92 -2.05 2.02
N CYS A 135 -2.47 -1.82 3.25
CA CYS A 135 -2.16 -2.86 4.20
C CYS A 135 -3.15 -2.79 5.37
N PHE A 136 -3.88 -3.87 5.58
CA PHE A 136 -4.84 -4.06 6.66
C PHE A 136 -4.34 -5.09 7.68
N PRO A 137 -4.73 -4.95 8.96
CA PRO A 137 -4.72 -6.09 9.88
C PRO A 137 -5.60 -7.21 9.32
N TYR A 138 -5.28 -8.46 9.62
CA TYR A 138 -6.07 -9.59 9.13
C TYR A 138 -7.50 -9.57 9.70
N ASP A 139 -8.49 -9.52 8.82
CA ASP A 139 -9.93 -9.62 9.16
C ASP A 139 -10.68 -10.26 7.98
N GLU A 140 -11.32 -11.40 8.24
CA GLU A 140 -12.08 -12.16 7.24
C GLU A 140 -13.24 -11.35 6.63
N ASN A 141 -13.88 -10.47 7.41
CA ASN A 141 -14.97 -9.64 6.92
C ASN A 141 -14.46 -8.59 5.92
N LEU A 142 -13.27 -8.03 6.19
CA LEU A 142 -12.63 -7.08 5.29
C LEU A 142 -12.18 -7.73 3.99
N ILE A 143 -11.79 -9.01 4.00
CA ILE A 143 -11.42 -9.74 2.77
C ILE A 143 -12.58 -9.72 1.77
N MET A 144 -13.81 -9.97 2.24
CA MET A 144 -14.99 -9.93 1.40
C MET A 144 -15.21 -8.55 0.80
N VAL A 145 -15.11 -7.47 1.59
CA VAL A 145 -15.25 -6.09 1.11
C VAL A 145 -14.17 -5.76 0.07
N VAL A 146 -12.92 -6.12 0.35
CA VAL A 146 -11.77 -5.87 -0.54
C VAL A 146 -11.92 -6.58 -1.88
N SER A 147 -12.49 -7.79 -1.89
CA SER A 147 -12.68 -8.60 -3.10
C SER A 147 -13.56 -7.94 -4.16
N LEU A 148 -14.38 -6.95 -3.77
CA LEU A 148 -15.19 -6.15 -4.69
C LEU A 148 -14.35 -5.16 -5.52
N PHE A 149 -13.14 -4.80 -5.08
CA PHE A 149 -12.36 -3.70 -5.66
C PHE A 149 -11.06 -4.15 -6.32
N THR A 150 -10.52 -5.32 -5.94
CA THR A 150 -9.32 -5.88 -6.55
C THR A 150 -9.28 -7.39 -6.41
N LYS A 151 -8.65 -8.05 -7.39
CA LYS A 151 -8.27 -9.46 -7.31
C LYS A 151 -6.86 -9.67 -6.71
N HIS A 152 -6.12 -8.58 -6.50
CA HIS A 152 -4.72 -8.60 -6.07
C HIS A 152 -4.65 -8.47 -4.55
N ILE A 153 -5.16 -9.51 -3.90
CA ILE A 153 -5.24 -9.63 -2.45
C ILE A 153 -4.21 -10.65 -2.01
N TYR A 154 -3.32 -10.22 -1.11
CA TYR A 154 -2.29 -11.07 -0.56
C TYR A 154 -2.43 -11.17 0.95
N VAL A 155 -2.19 -12.35 1.49
CA VAL A 155 -2.07 -12.60 2.92
C VAL A 155 -0.60 -12.85 3.24
N HIS A 156 -0.09 -12.15 4.25
CA HIS A 156 1.24 -12.36 4.78
C HIS A 156 1.21 -13.47 5.83
N ASN A 157 1.96 -14.54 5.59
CA ASN A 157 2.00 -15.71 6.45
C ASN A 157 3.10 -15.60 7.53
N ASP A 158 3.07 -16.52 8.48
CA ASP A 158 4.03 -16.56 9.59
C ASP A 158 5.46 -16.91 9.14
N ASP A 159 5.62 -17.58 8.00
CA ASP A 159 6.90 -17.94 7.36
C ASP A 159 7.48 -16.82 6.46
N ASP A 160 6.96 -15.60 6.58
CA ASP A 160 7.34 -14.40 5.80
C ASP A 160 7.11 -14.55 4.28
N THR A 161 6.20 -15.45 3.91
CA THR A 161 5.70 -15.58 2.53
C THR A 161 4.42 -14.76 2.31
N LEU A 162 4.18 -14.38 1.04
CA LEU A 162 2.93 -13.74 0.62
C LEU A 162 2.16 -14.70 -0.26
N THR A 163 0.93 -15.01 0.11
CA THR A 163 0.04 -15.87 -0.67
C THR A 163 -1.07 -15.04 -1.30
N SER A 164 -1.27 -15.19 -2.61
CA SER A 164 -2.39 -14.62 -3.34
C SER A 164 -3.67 -15.40 -3.03
N LEU A 165 -4.73 -14.73 -2.59
CA LEU A 165 -6.03 -15.39 -2.35
C LEU A 165 -6.70 -15.87 -3.64
N TYR A 166 -6.36 -15.26 -4.78
CA TYR A 166 -6.94 -15.64 -6.07
C TYR A 166 -6.32 -16.91 -6.65
N ASP A 167 -5.02 -17.13 -6.40
CA ASP A 167 -4.31 -18.34 -6.86
C ASP A 167 -4.75 -19.59 -6.07
N PHE A 168 -5.18 -19.39 -4.81
CA PHE A 168 -5.75 -20.45 -3.97
C PHE A 168 -7.08 -20.97 -4.50
N ALA A 169 -7.94 -20.10 -5.05
CA ALA A 169 -9.24 -20.48 -5.59
C ALA A 169 -9.15 -21.29 -6.89
N VAL A 170 -8.06 -21.12 -7.66
CA VAL A 170 -7.84 -21.82 -8.93
C VAL A 170 -7.24 -23.22 -8.72
N GLN A 171 -6.55 -23.47 -7.60
CA GLN A 171 -5.96 -24.79 -7.30
C GLN A 171 -6.96 -25.82 -6.74
N ILE A 172 -8.19 -25.41 -6.41
CA ILE A 172 -9.24 -26.27 -5.84
C ILE A 172 -10.22 -26.78 -6.94
N HIS A 173 -9.96 -26.45 -8.20
CA HIS A 173 -10.70 -26.91 -9.38
C HIS A 173 -9.77 -27.57 -10.41
#